data_AF-K0NJK8-F1
#
_entry.id   AF-K0NJK8-F1
#
_cell.length_a   1.000
_cell.length_b   1.000
_cell.length_c   1.000
_cell.angle_alpha   90.00
_cell.angle_beta   90.00
_cell.angle_gamma   90.00
#
_symmetry.space_group_name_H-M   'P 1'
#
loop_
_entity.id
_entity.type
_entity.pdbx_description
1 polymer ?
#
loop_
_entity_poly.entity_id
_entity_poly.type
_entity_poly.pdbx_seq_one_letter_code
_entity_poly.pdbx_strand_id
1 'polypeptide(L)'
;MVRMREAVRNLSTKKLEIFIKIPFLLHINSPGYPGFIETRVPAHGIWNFEQSGFYNEIIKAKIFPKSIIENNQIDSPAILGFYHIGSIGTFTQSIGSDFDYWIIIDKKKFSKERYDALEKKLDAILRYCRESYDQKVSFFIMDQREIKNNCYAPFKGEETLTVPKIFLKEEFYRTFLMIAGKIPVWSVLPGKKDLEKTGIWNSDGLTAQILSMYDDLIDLGQITSIPIEDVLKGFLWHICKSKADPIKAVIKATMIFCYGFSQKLPQTLLCEKIKQGYSTAGIDDYGVDPYKALFDQILEFHDIEDPKGLSLIKNAVFFRLCEYPDVKLPDKNTPKRYLLDKYILRWKLNKNQVKKLLSYSNWSESEKLVLEKTYINRLAQMYNYAIRRIGKINNRFDSRTEKRNWIILRNKTKERLRKSADKICECSTYLKRRHILCLDIIKKTNLWEVNFQTQTGQRMDKIYKHSNFLGVLGWILENQLYRRQTASISLHTNFLLFESSDTAITADTLYMAFQPLKPLSDSCYDHDASWSKMMILLFYDTPGIIKAEFLISNNWGELFLDSIEFALTNNRQVQCSQMANLMLKYSDENLRLFIFQFSDTHDPDIVCQLKKAYYELACPDSAAMSIKKKPYLDRL
;
A
#
# COMPACT_ATOMS: atom_id res chain seq x y z
N MET A 1 25.33 -14.36 2.94
CA MET A 1 25.40 -14.67 4.39
C MET A 1 25.07 -13.47 5.28
N VAL A 2 25.69 -12.28 5.11
CA VAL A 2 25.45 -11.05 5.89
C VAL A 2 23.95 -10.77 6.11
N ARG A 3 23.18 -10.73 5.02
CA ARG A 3 21.75 -10.37 5.09
C ARG A 3 20.88 -11.39 5.84
N MET A 4 21.23 -12.69 5.80
CA MET A 4 20.49 -13.70 6.56
C MET A 4 20.72 -13.51 8.07
N ARG A 5 21.94 -13.16 8.48
CA ARG A 5 22.23 -12.80 9.88
C ARG A 5 21.42 -11.59 10.34
N GLU A 6 21.34 -10.55 9.50
CA GLU A 6 20.50 -9.38 9.81
C GLU A 6 19.01 -9.72 9.86
N ALA A 7 18.55 -10.61 8.98
CA ALA A 7 17.17 -11.08 9.00
C ALA A 7 16.86 -11.71 10.36
N VAL A 8 17.65 -12.70 10.76
CA VAL A 8 17.49 -13.42 12.04
C VAL A 8 17.59 -12.46 13.24
N ARG A 9 18.53 -11.51 13.24
CA ARG A 9 18.72 -10.55 14.34
C ARG A 9 17.48 -9.68 14.58
N ASN A 10 16.78 -9.30 13.52
CA ASN A 10 15.67 -8.34 13.60
C ASN A 10 14.29 -9.01 13.60
N LEU A 11 14.21 -10.35 13.53
CA LEU A 11 12.96 -11.09 13.68
C LEU A 11 12.67 -11.36 15.15
N SER A 12 11.44 -11.15 15.58
CA SER A 12 10.99 -11.65 16.89
C SER A 12 10.97 -13.18 16.90
N THR A 13 10.99 -13.79 18.09
CA THR A 13 11.00 -15.26 18.23
C THR A 13 9.88 -15.94 17.43
N LYS A 14 8.64 -15.45 17.55
CA LYS A 14 7.50 -15.96 16.78
C LYS A 14 7.68 -15.82 15.27
N LYS A 15 8.21 -14.68 14.81
CA LYS A 15 8.44 -14.44 13.37
C LYS A 15 9.58 -15.27 12.81
N LEU A 16 10.64 -15.47 13.59
CA LEU A 16 11.76 -16.35 13.24
C LEU A 16 11.30 -17.80 13.11
N GLU A 17 10.49 -18.26 14.06
CA GLU A 17 9.92 -19.62 14.04
C GLU A 17 9.13 -19.88 12.76
N ILE A 18 8.17 -18.99 12.41
CA ILE A 18 7.38 -19.17 11.19
C ILE A 18 8.22 -18.96 9.91
N PHE A 19 9.21 -18.07 9.94
CA PHE A 19 10.18 -17.90 8.84
C PHE A 19 10.96 -19.18 8.55
N ILE A 20 11.33 -19.94 9.59
CA ILE A 20 12.00 -21.25 9.44
C ILE A 20 11.01 -22.36 9.03
N LYS A 21 9.77 -22.33 9.52
CA LYS A 21 8.76 -23.37 9.20
C LYS A 21 8.24 -23.32 7.77
N ILE A 22 7.99 -22.13 7.21
CA ILE A 22 7.37 -21.97 5.88
C ILE A 22 8.06 -22.81 4.78
N PRO A 23 9.40 -22.78 4.61
CA PRO A 23 10.06 -23.55 3.57
C PRO A 23 9.81 -25.06 3.68
N PHE A 24 9.81 -25.61 4.90
CA PHE A 24 9.55 -27.03 5.11
C PHE A 24 8.10 -27.40 4.89
N LEU A 25 7.15 -26.56 5.32
CA LEU A 25 5.73 -26.75 5.04
C LEU A 25 5.43 -26.74 3.54
N LEU A 26 6.20 -26.00 2.74
CA LEU A 26 6.15 -26.04 1.27
C LEU A 26 6.80 -27.31 0.71
N HIS A 27 7.87 -27.77 1.35
CA HIS A 27 8.60 -28.95 0.94
C HIS A 27 7.80 -30.23 1.18
N ILE A 28 7.09 -30.40 2.30
CA ILE A 28 6.33 -31.62 2.60
C ILE A 28 4.86 -31.57 2.18
N ASN A 29 4.17 -32.72 2.15
CA ASN A 29 2.70 -32.80 2.11
C ASN A 29 2.19 -33.93 3.02
N SER A 30 2.21 -33.70 4.33
CA SER A 30 1.88 -34.72 5.33
C SER A 30 0.58 -34.38 6.08
N PRO A 31 -0.32 -35.35 6.31
CA PRO A 31 -1.53 -35.15 7.12
C PRO A 31 -1.22 -34.54 8.50
N GLY A 32 -2.07 -33.62 8.95
CA GLY A 32 -1.92 -32.95 10.24
C GLY A 32 -1.00 -31.72 10.25
N TYR A 33 -0.36 -31.38 9.13
CA TYR A 33 0.49 -30.19 9.02
C TYR A 33 -0.16 -29.10 8.14
N PRO A 34 0.09 -27.81 8.45
CA PRO A 34 -0.38 -26.71 7.61
C PRO A 34 0.08 -26.85 6.16
N GLY A 35 -0.82 -26.56 5.22
CA GLY A 35 -0.55 -26.74 3.79
C GLY A 35 -0.72 -28.16 3.27
N PHE A 36 -1.18 -29.11 4.09
CA PHE A 36 -1.59 -30.42 3.58
C PHE A 36 -2.75 -30.27 2.59
N ILE A 37 -2.64 -30.96 1.46
CA ILE A 37 -3.68 -31.08 0.46
C ILE A 37 -3.88 -32.56 0.12
N GLU A 38 -5.13 -33.00 0.15
CA GLU A 38 -5.50 -34.33 -0.31
C GLU A 38 -5.60 -34.31 -1.84
N THR A 39 -4.54 -34.80 -2.50
CA THR A 39 -4.46 -34.85 -3.96
C THR A 39 -3.60 -36.03 -4.39
N ARG A 40 -3.94 -36.61 -5.55
CA ARG A 40 -3.14 -37.66 -6.20
C ARG A 40 -1.95 -37.08 -6.97
N VAL A 41 -1.92 -35.77 -7.21
CA VAL A 41 -0.88 -35.09 -7.99
C VAL A 41 0.04 -34.30 -7.05
N PRO A 42 1.32 -34.69 -6.89
CA PRO A 42 2.26 -33.99 -6.02
C PRO A 42 2.49 -32.53 -6.47
N ALA A 43 2.14 -31.58 -5.60
CA ALA A 43 2.31 -30.14 -5.82
C ALA A 43 3.15 -29.48 -4.71
N HIS A 44 4.09 -30.23 -4.15
CA HIS A 44 4.99 -29.81 -3.07
C HIS A 44 6.45 -30.06 -3.46
N GLY A 45 7.36 -29.66 -2.57
CA GLY A 45 8.78 -29.89 -2.74
C GLY A 45 9.51 -28.71 -3.35
N ILE A 46 10.61 -28.36 -2.70
CA ILE A 46 11.59 -27.40 -3.20
C ILE A 46 12.82 -28.17 -3.66
N TRP A 47 13.34 -27.82 -4.84
CA TRP A 47 14.55 -28.41 -5.40
C TRP A 47 15.68 -28.44 -4.37
N ASN A 48 16.25 -29.62 -4.13
CA ASN A 48 17.42 -29.81 -3.27
C ASN A 48 17.29 -29.16 -1.87
N PHE A 49 16.09 -29.20 -1.28
CA PHE A 49 15.80 -28.54 0.00
C PHE A 49 16.60 -29.12 1.16
N GLU A 50 16.85 -30.42 1.12
CA GLU A 50 17.58 -31.20 2.12
C GLU A 50 19.03 -30.73 2.27
N GLN A 51 19.59 -30.09 1.23
CA GLN A 51 20.92 -29.46 1.27
C GLN A 51 20.88 -28.00 1.73
N SER A 52 19.70 -27.45 2.04
CA SER A 52 19.55 -26.06 2.45
C SER A 52 19.88 -25.83 3.93
N GLY A 53 20.31 -24.61 4.27
CA GLY A 53 20.49 -24.20 5.66
C GLY A 53 19.20 -24.25 6.49
N PHE A 54 18.03 -24.12 5.85
CA PHE A 54 16.73 -24.20 6.53
C PHE A 54 16.39 -25.62 6.95
N TYR A 55 16.71 -26.62 6.12
CA TYR A 55 16.54 -28.03 6.50
C TYR A 55 17.44 -28.39 7.68
N ASN A 56 18.70 -27.96 7.64
CA ASN A 56 19.65 -28.14 8.75
C ASN A 56 19.16 -27.49 10.05
N GLU A 57 18.61 -26.28 9.98
CA GLU A 57 18.08 -25.59 11.17
C GLU A 57 16.85 -26.31 11.74
N ILE A 58 16.00 -26.89 10.90
CA ILE A 58 14.84 -27.68 11.34
C ILE A 58 15.25 -28.91 12.13
N ILE A 59 16.26 -29.64 11.64
CA ILE A 59 16.81 -30.82 12.33
C ILE A 59 17.42 -30.38 13.66
N LYS A 60 18.28 -29.35 13.63
CA LYS A 60 19.00 -28.87 14.81
C LYS A 60 18.06 -28.36 15.90
N ALA A 61 17.06 -27.56 15.53
CA ALA A 61 16.09 -26.99 16.45
C ALA A 61 14.92 -27.95 16.77
N LYS A 62 14.88 -29.16 16.18
CA LYS A 62 13.84 -30.18 16.37
C LYS A 62 12.43 -29.62 16.19
N ILE A 63 12.25 -28.78 15.18
CA ILE A 63 10.98 -28.05 14.93
C ILE A 63 9.85 -29.00 14.54
N PHE A 64 10.18 -30.11 13.87
CA PHE A 64 9.25 -31.14 13.42
C PHE A 64 9.68 -32.52 13.94
N PRO A 65 8.75 -33.48 14.10
CA PRO A 65 9.07 -34.85 14.47
C PRO A 65 9.98 -35.51 13.43
N LYS A 66 10.92 -36.33 13.91
CA LYS A 66 11.91 -37.05 13.09
C LYS A 66 11.26 -37.86 11.96
N SER A 67 10.13 -38.52 12.23
CA SER A 67 9.39 -39.32 11.24
C SER A 67 8.92 -38.53 10.03
N ILE A 68 8.62 -37.23 10.17
CA ILE A 68 8.19 -36.36 9.07
C ILE A 68 9.40 -35.82 8.31
N ILE A 69 10.51 -35.59 9.00
CA ILE A 69 11.76 -35.09 8.41
C ILE A 69 12.45 -36.17 7.57
N GLU A 70 12.29 -37.45 7.91
CA GLU A 70 12.92 -38.58 7.21
C GLU A 70 12.03 -39.17 6.10
N ASN A 71 10.69 -39.06 6.21
CA ASN A 71 9.73 -39.55 5.21
C ASN A 71 9.31 -38.45 4.22
N ASN A 72 10.26 -37.77 3.60
CA ASN A 72 10.01 -36.61 2.72
C ASN A 72 10.80 -36.65 1.41
N GLN A 73 11.22 -37.81 0.90
CA GLN A 73 11.90 -37.88 -0.41
C GLN A 73 10.98 -37.38 -1.53
N ILE A 74 11.50 -36.49 -2.38
CA ILE A 74 10.74 -35.85 -3.47
C ILE A 74 11.43 -36.07 -4.81
N ASP A 75 10.84 -36.93 -5.63
CA ASP A 75 11.37 -37.22 -6.98
C ASP A 75 11.08 -36.09 -7.98
N SER A 76 9.98 -35.36 -7.80
CA SER A 76 9.55 -34.29 -8.71
C SER A 76 9.18 -33.02 -7.93
N PRO A 77 10.18 -32.20 -7.55
CA PRO A 77 9.91 -30.96 -6.81
C PRO A 77 9.06 -30.00 -7.65
N ALA A 78 8.00 -29.49 -7.05
CA ALA A 78 7.13 -28.49 -7.67
C ALA A 78 7.82 -27.12 -7.81
N ILE A 79 8.71 -26.78 -6.87
CA ILE A 79 9.35 -25.47 -6.74
C ILE A 79 10.82 -25.59 -7.12
N LEU A 80 11.23 -24.86 -8.15
CA LEU A 80 12.64 -24.78 -8.58
C LEU A 80 13.45 -23.84 -7.69
N GLY A 81 12.87 -22.75 -7.22
CA GLY A 81 13.56 -21.76 -6.41
C GLY A 81 12.62 -21.08 -5.44
N PHE A 82 13.05 -20.90 -4.20
CA PHE A 82 12.28 -20.24 -3.16
C PHE A 82 13.10 -19.11 -2.54
N TYR A 83 12.59 -17.90 -2.66
CA TYR A 83 13.32 -16.68 -2.31
C TYR A 83 12.44 -15.73 -1.53
N HIS A 84 13.01 -15.08 -0.53
CA HIS A 84 12.35 -13.94 0.10
C HIS A 84 12.82 -12.65 -0.60
N ILE A 85 11.92 -11.69 -0.86
CA ILE A 85 12.23 -10.38 -1.46
C ILE A 85 11.86 -9.23 -0.52
N GLY A 86 12.41 -8.03 -0.76
CA GLY A 86 12.01 -6.83 -0.02
C GLY A 86 12.91 -6.51 1.18
N SER A 87 12.31 -6.09 2.30
CA SER A 87 13.07 -5.44 3.39
C SER A 87 13.74 -6.39 4.38
N ILE A 88 13.36 -7.67 4.44
CA ILE A 88 13.98 -8.64 5.35
C ILE A 88 15.47 -8.78 5.04
N GLY A 89 16.29 -8.80 6.09
CA GLY A 89 17.74 -8.82 6.01
C GLY A 89 18.34 -7.56 5.42
N THR A 90 17.65 -6.42 5.49
CA THR A 90 18.18 -5.11 5.08
C THR A 90 18.08 -4.09 6.21
N PHE A 91 18.77 -2.96 6.08
CA PHE A 91 18.67 -1.84 7.02
C PHE A 91 17.29 -1.18 7.12
N THR A 92 16.33 -1.59 6.28
CA THR A 92 14.95 -1.13 6.36
C THR A 92 13.97 -2.16 6.89
N GLN A 93 14.46 -3.33 7.34
CA GLN A 93 13.66 -4.29 8.10
C GLN A 93 13.15 -3.62 9.39
N SER A 94 11.87 -3.82 9.68
CA SER A 94 11.26 -3.45 10.95
C SER A 94 10.44 -4.62 11.48
N ILE A 95 9.95 -4.51 12.72
CA ILE A 95 9.07 -5.51 13.33
C ILE A 95 7.80 -5.71 12.48
N GLY A 96 7.32 -4.65 11.81
CA GLY A 96 6.16 -4.69 10.92
C GLY A 96 6.46 -5.15 9.48
N SER A 97 7.64 -5.70 9.18
CA SER A 97 7.93 -6.20 7.83
C SER A 97 7.05 -7.42 7.47
N ASP A 98 6.45 -7.36 6.29
CA ASP A 98 5.75 -8.47 5.65
C ASP A 98 6.76 -9.53 5.15
N PHE A 99 6.29 -10.76 4.96
CA PHE A 99 7.07 -11.81 4.29
C PHE A 99 6.61 -11.98 2.85
N ASP A 100 7.44 -11.57 1.89
CA ASP A 100 7.14 -11.62 0.48
C ASP A 100 8.05 -12.66 -0.19
N TYR A 101 7.46 -13.75 -0.68
CA TYR A 101 8.20 -14.87 -1.25
C TYR A 101 7.94 -15.05 -2.75
N TRP A 102 9.02 -15.20 -3.52
CA TRP A 102 8.97 -15.68 -4.90
C TRP A 102 9.14 -17.20 -4.93
N ILE A 103 8.21 -17.88 -5.58
CA ILE A 103 8.17 -19.31 -5.79
C ILE A 103 8.38 -19.56 -7.28
N ILE A 104 9.57 -19.96 -7.69
CA ILE A 104 9.87 -20.18 -9.10
C ILE A 104 9.47 -21.59 -9.50
N ILE A 105 8.69 -21.71 -10.57
CA ILE A 105 8.26 -22.99 -11.14
C ILE A 105 8.67 -23.10 -12.62
N ASP A 106 8.65 -24.32 -13.16
CA ASP A 106 8.55 -24.53 -14.61
C ASP A 106 7.11 -24.90 -14.95
N LYS A 107 6.34 -23.92 -15.43
CA LYS A 107 4.92 -24.08 -15.74
C LYS A 107 4.65 -25.16 -16.80
N LYS A 108 5.62 -25.53 -17.64
CA LYS A 108 5.48 -26.67 -18.57
C LYS A 108 5.39 -28.02 -17.85
N LYS A 109 5.86 -28.12 -16.60
CA LYS A 109 5.77 -29.32 -15.76
C LYS A 109 4.52 -29.34 -14.87
N PHE A 110 3.60 -28.40 -15.07
CA PHE A 110 2.35 -28.29 -14.32
C PHE A 110 1.16 -28.62 -15.21
N SER A 111 0.38 -29.62 -14.80
CA SER A 111 -1.02 -29.71 -15.23
C SER A 111 -1.85 -28.65 -14.48
N LYS A 112 -3.09 -28.43 -14.93
CA LYS A 112 -4.03 -27.54 -14.24
C LYS A 112 -4.27 -28.03 -12.80
N GLU A 113 -4.46 -29.33 -12.61
CA GLU A 113 -4.67 -29.92 -11.29
C GLU A 113 -3.45 -29.74 -10.37
N ARG A 114 -2.22 -29.90 -10.90
CA ARG A 114 -0.99 -29.66 -10.12
C ARG A 114 -0.87 -28.20 -9.68
N TYR A 115 -1.23 -27.27 -10.56
CA TYR A 115 -1.16 -25.84 -10.27
C TYR A 115 -2.20 -25.43 -9.23
N ASP A 116 -3.45 -25.86 -9.40
CA ASP A 116 -4.54 -25.61 -8.44
C ASP A 116 -4.23 -26.24 -7.07
N ALA A 117 -3.59 -27.41 -7.05
CA ALA A 117 -3.10 -28.05 -5.85
C ALA A 117 -2.03 -27.21 -5.13
N LEU A 118 -1.04 -26.67 -5.87
CA LEU A 118 -0.03 -25.78 -5.31
C LEU A 118 -0.70 -24.51 -4.72
N GLU A 119 -1.61 -23.86 -5.46
CA GLU A 119 -2.32 -22.68 -4.96
C GLU A 119 -3.08 -22.96 -3.66
N LYS A 120 -3.86 -24.05 -3.60
CA LYS A 120 -4.57 -24.45 -2.37
C LYS A 120 -3.62 -24.68 -1.19
N LYS A 121 -2.45 -25.28 -1.44
CA LYS A 121 -1.42 -25.46 -0.42
C LYS A 121 -0.88 -24.13 0.08
N LEU A 122 -0.58 -23.18 -0.82
CA LEU A 122 -0.13 -21.84 -0.45
C LEU A 122 -1.18 -21.11 0.37
N ASP A 123 -2.45 -21.12 -0.05
CA ASP A 123 -3.56 -20.48 0.68
C ASP A 123 -3.72 -21.04 2.10
N ALA A 124 -3.59 -22.36 2.25
CA ALA A 124 -3.63 -23.01 3.57
C ALA A 124 -2.45 -22.56 4.46
N ILE A 125 -1.25 -22.40 3.90
CA ILE A 125 -0.07 -21.88 4.63
C ILE A 125 -0.26 -20.40 4.97
N LEU A 126 -0.79 -19.58 4.05
CA LEU A 126 -1.10 -18.17 4.30
C LEU A 126 -2.08 -18.01 5.46
N ARG A 127 -3.16 -18.81 5.47
CA ARG A 127 -4.13 -18.84 6.57
C ARG A 127 -3.47 -19.21 7.89
N TYR A 128 -2.65 -20.25 7.91
CA TYR A 128 -1.89 -20.66 9.11
C TYR A 128 -0.97 -19.55 9.63
N CYS A 129 -0.21 -18.88 8.76
CA CYS A 129 0.66 -17.76 9.16
C CYS A 129 -0.13 -16.60 9.77
N ARG A 130 -1.31 -16.30 9.21
CA ARG A 130 -2.19 -15.23 9.71
C ARG A 130 -2.80 -15.59 11.06
N GLU A 131 -3.40 -16.77 11.17
CA GLU A 131 -4.17 -17.19 12.35
C GLU A 131 -3.26 -17.54 13.54
N SER A 132 -2.12 -18.18 13.29
CA SER A 132 -1.25 -18.67 14.38
C SER A 132 -0.13 -17.69 14.78
N TYR A 133 0.28 -16.80 13.87
CA TYR A 133 1.44 -15.91 14.10
C TYR A 133 1.15 -14.42 13.91
N ASP A 134 -0.06 -14.03 13.47
CA ASP A 134 -0.37 -12.66 13.04
C ASP A 134 0.68 -12.10 12.06
N GLN A 135 1.21 -12.98 11.19
CA GLN A 135 2.23 -12.63 10.22
C GLN A 135 1.60 -12.55 8.84
N LYS A 136 1.71 -11.37 8.23
CA LYS A 136 1.35 -11.18 6.84
C LYS A 136 2.41 -11.82 5.92
N VAL A 137 1.96 -12.75 5.10
CA VAL A 137 2.78 -13.45 4.11
C VAL A 137 2.13 -13.28 2.74
N SER A 138 2.97 -13.13 1.71
CA SER A 138 2.56 -13.11 0.31
C SER A 138 3.39 -14.14 -0.46
N PHE A 139 2.74 -15.01 -1.22
CA PHE A 139 3.41 -15.92 -2.15
C PHE A 139 3.18 -15.47 -3.59
N PHE A 140 4.26 -15.41 -4.36
CA PHE A 140 4.24 -15.10 -5.79
C PHE A 140 4.83 -16.29 -6.57
N ILE A 141 3.98 -17.16 -7.12
CA ILE A 141 4.33 -18.21 -8.10
C ILE A 141 4.76 -17.63 -9.45
N MET A 142 6.02 -17.74 -9.79
CA MET A 142 6.57 -17.16 -11.02
C MET A 142 7.05 -18.28 -11.94
N ASP A 143 6.69 -18.22 -13.23
CA ASP A 143 7.28 -19.11 -14.22
C ASP A 143 8.69 -18.63 -14.61
N GLN A 144 9.65 -19.55 -14.62
CA GLN A 144 11.05 -19.24 -14.96
C GLN A 144 11.19 -18.58 -16.34
N ARG A 145 10.43 -19.02 -17.36
CA ARG A 145 10.55 -18.50 -18.73
C ARG A 145 9.89 -17.14 -18.85
N GLU A 146 8.75 -16.97 -18.19
CA GLU A 146 8.07 -15.69 -18.12
C GLU A 146 8.93 -14.63 -17.43
N ILE A 147 9.63 -14.99 -16.33
CA ILE A 147 10.61 -14.10 -15.69
C ILE A 147 11.75 -13.80 -16.65
N LYS A 148 12.40 -14.82 -17.23
CA LYS A 148 13.51 -14.65 -18.18
C LYS A 148 13.21 -13.61 -19.24
N ASN A 149 12.01 -13.67 -19.82
CA ASN A 149 11.57 -12.79 -20.91
C ASN A 149 10.87 -11.51 -20.45
N ASN A 150 10.82 -11.21 -19.14
CA ASN A 150 10.10 -10.05 -18.58
C ASN A 150 8.60 -10.02 -18.95
N CYS A 151 7.98 -11.16 -19.25
CA CYS A 151 6.59 -11.22 -19.72
C CYS A 151 5.60 -11.76 -18.68
N TYR A 152 6.05 -12.09 -17.48
CA TYR A 152 5.23 -12.64 -16.40
C TYR A 152 4.04 -11.76 -15.99
N ALA A 153 2.89 -12.39 -15.79
CA ALA A 153 1.72 -11.73 -15.24
C ALA A 153 1.87 -11.57 -13.72
N PRO A 154 1.45 -10.45 -13.13
CA PRO A 154 1.24 -10.38 -11.69
C PRO A 154 0.12 -11.33 -11.26
N PHE A 155 0.16 -11.70 -9.98
CA PHE A 155 -0.70 -12.70 -9.35
C PHE A 155 -2.19 -12.49 -9.58
N LYS A 156 -2.93 -13.61 -9.71
CA LYS A 156 -4.39 -13.67 -9.82
C LYS A 156 -5.09 -12.69 -8.87
N GLY A 157 -6.04 -11.98 -9.47
CA GLY A 157 -6.98 -11.06 -8.87
C GLY A 157 -7.53 -10.23 -10.02
N GLU A 158 -8.84 -10.18 -10.17
CA GLU A 158 -9.43 -9.11 -10.96
C GLU A 158 -8.83 -7.79 -10.44
N GLU A 159 -8.24 -7.01 -11.35
CA GLU A 159 -8.18 -5.55 -11.20
C GLU A 159 -7.24 -5.01 -10.12
N THR A 160 -5.96 -5.39 -10.14
CA THR A 160 -4.90 -4.66 -9.41
C THR A 160 -3.86 -4.06 -10.36
N LEU A 161 -3.60 -2.77 -10.14
CA LEU A 161 -2.57 -2.00 -10.80
C LEU A 161 -1.19 -2.72 -10.73
N THR A 162 -0.54 -2.90 -11.87
CA THR A 162 0.69 -3.70 -11.98
C THR A 162 1.94 -2.81 -11.97
N VAL A 163 2.90 -3.10 -11.07
CA VAL A 163 4.27 -2.53 -11.15
C VAL A 163 4.89 -2.90 -12.50
N PRO A 164 5.70 -2.04 -13.12
CA PRO A 164 6.48 -2.45 -14.28
C PRO A 164 7.34 -3.67 -13.95
N LYS A 165 7.19 -4.73 -14.75
CA LYS A 165 7.82 -6.04 -14.53
C LYS A 165 9.34 -5.93 -14.37
N ILE A 166 9.96 -5.00 -15.09
CA ILE A 166 11.40 -4.77 -14.97
C ILE A 166 11.83 -4.33 -13.57
N PHE A 167 11.03 -3.51 -12.87
CA PHE A 167 11.35 -3.08 -11.50
C PHE A 167 11.07 -4.14 -10.45
N LEU A 168 10.15 -5.06 -10.71
CA LEU A 168 9.97 -6.25 -9.86
C LEU A 168 11.20 -7.16 -9.96
N LYS A 169 11.72 -7.39 -11.17
CA LYS A 169 12.96 -8.16 -11.37
C LYS A 169 14.19 -7.43 -10.79
N GLU A 170 14.28 -6.11 -10.96
CA GLU A 170 15.34 -5.29 -10.35
C GLU A 170 15.32 -5.42 -8.83
N GLU A 171 14.14 -5.30 -8.21
CA GLU A 171 14.00 -5.44 -6.77
C GLU A 171 14.31 -6.87 -6.31
N PHE A 172 13.91 -7.89 -7.08
CA PHE A 172 14.33 -9.27 -6.84
C PHE A 172 15.85 -9.38 -6.81
N TYR A 173 16.55 -9.03 -7.89
CA TYR A 173 18.01 -9.16 -7.96
C TYR A 173 18.76 -8.31 -6.93
N ARG A 174 18.21 -7.15 -6.60
CA ARG A 174 18.74 -6.26 -5.57
C ARG A 174 18.55 -6.81 -4.14
N THR A 175 17.44 -7.50 -3.87
CA THR A 175 17.00 -7.79 -2.49
C THR A 175 16.67 -9.24 -2.19
N PHE A 176 16.84 -10.19 -3.10
CA PHE A 176 16.50 -11.57 -2.79
C PHE A 176 17.38 -12.12 -1.66
N LEU A 177 16.75 -12.88 -0.77
CA LEU A 177 17.40 -13.78 0.17
C LEU A 177 17.15 -15.18 -0.34
N MET A 178 18.23 -15.93 -0.57
CA MET A 178 18.15 -17.33 -0.91
C MET A 178 17.60 -18.12 0.28
N ILE A 179 16.44 -18.75 0.12
CA ILE A 179 15.85 -19.62 1.13
C ILE A 179 16.23 -21.07 0.82
N ALA A 180 15.84 -21.55 -0.37
CA ALA A 180 16.21 -22.87 -0.88
C ALA A 180 15.95 -22.97 -2.39
N GLY A 181 16.40 -24.05 -3.03
CA GLY A 181 16.23 -24.27 -4.46
C GLY A 181 17.46 -23.96 -5.30
N LYS A 182 17.24 -23.81 -6.61
CA LYS A 182 18.26 -23.41 -7.59
C LYS A 182 18.72 -21.98 -7.35
N ILE A 183 19.96 -21.67 -7.70
CA ILE A 183 20.59 -20.35 -7.58
C ILE A 183 20.41 -19.58 -8.90
N PRO A 184 19.98 -18.30 -8.89
CA PRO A 184 19.87 -17.51 -10.12
C PRO A 184 21.24 -17.34 -10.77
N VAL A 185 21.39 -17.79 -12.02
CA VAL A 185 22.66 -17.73 -12.76
C VAL A 185 23.20 -16.30 -12.85
N TRP A 186 22.31 -15.30 -12.90
CA TRP A 186 22.67 -13.89 -12.86
C TRP A 186 23.61 -13.54 -11.69
N SER A 187 23.45 -14.19 -10.54
CA SER A 187 24.25 -13.92 -9.33
C SER A 187 25.68 -14.48 -9.37
N VAL A 188 25.94 -15.47 -10.24
CA VAL A 188 27.27 -16.10 -10.38
C VAL A 188 28.01 -15.66 -11.64
N LEU A 189 27.29 -15.08 -12.61
CA LEU A 189 27.92 -14.50 -13.80
C LEU A 189 28.83 -13.33 -13.42
N PRO A 190 29.95 -13.10 -14.13
CA PRO A 190 30.76 -11.90 -13.94
C PRO A 190 29.95 -10.61 -14.12
N GLY A 191 30.41 -9.52 -13.49
CA GLY A 191 29.82 -8.21 -13.69
C GLY A 191 30.10 -7.68 -15.10
N LYS A 192 29.28 -6.75 -15.59
CA LYS A 192 29.44 -6.16 -16.94
C LYS A 192 30.85 -5.59 -17.19
N LYS A 193 31.43 -4.90 -16.20
CA LYS A 193 32.79 -4.35 -16.27
C LYS A 193 33.86 -5.43 -16.43
N ASP A 194 33.65 -6.60 -15.81
CA ASP A 194 34.60 -7.71 -15.89
C ASP A 194 34.49 -8.38 -17.26
N LEU A 195 33.28 -8.55 -17.78
CA LEU A 195 33.04 -9.06 -19.14
C LEU A 195 33.66 -8.15 -20.22
N GLU A 196 33.52 -6.83 -20.06
CA GLU A 196 34.16 -5.83 -20.94
C GLU A 196 35.69 -5.96 -20.90
N LYS A 197 36.29 -6.16 -19.73
CA LYS A 197 37.75 -6.35 -19.58
C LYS A 197 38.24 -7.66 -20.19
N THR A 198 37.47 -8.75 -20.09
CA THR A 198 37.86 -10.06 -20.62
C THR A 198 37.53 -10.25 -22.10
N GLY A 199 36.91 -9.26 -22.75
CA GLY A 199 36.49 -9.37 -24.16
C GLY A 199 35.38 -10.38 -24.40
N ILE A 200 34.61 -10.74 -23.36
CA ILE A 200 33.49 -11.69 -23.48
C ILE A 200 32.23 -10.89 -23.78
N TRP A 201 31.86 -10.82 -25.06
CA TRP A 201 30.70 -10.03 -25.53
C TRP A 201 29.40 -10.85 -25.57
N ASN A 202 29.47 -12.18 -25.58
CA ASN A 202 28.29 -13.05 -25.65
C ASN A 202 27.89 -13.59 -24.27
N SER A 203 27.13 -12.80 -23.53
CA SER A 203 26.64 -13.20 -22.21
C SER A 203 25.65 -14.38 -22.26
N ASP A 204 24.95 -14.57 -23.37
CA ASP A 204 23.98 -15.67 -23.53
C ASP A 204 24.69 -17.01 -23.74
N GLY A 205 25.75 -17.03 -24.55
CA GLY A 205 26.59 -18.21 -24.74
C GLY A 205 27.26 -18.66 -23.43
N LEU A 206 27.81 -17.72 -22.66
CA LEU A 206 28.38 -18.00 -21.34
C LEU A 206 27.32 -18.54 -20.36
N THR A 207 26.13 -17.95 -20.35
CA THR A 207 25.02 -18.40 -19.52
C THR A 207 24.62 -19.84 -19.87
N ALA A 208 24.48 -20.15 -21.17
CA ALA A 208 24.15 -21.50 -21.62
C ALA A 208 25.22 -22.53 -21.24
N GLN A 209 26.51 -22.19 -21.38
CA GLN A 209 27.62 -23.05 -20.99
C GLN A 209 27.62 -23.36 -19.48
N ILE A 210 27.41 -22.35 -18.65
CA ILE A 210 27.36 -22.52 -17.19
C ILE A 210 26.14 -23.39 -16.81
N LEU A 211 24.97 -23.14 -17.39
CA LEU A 211 23.76 -23.92 -17.11
C LEU A 211 23.87 -25.38 -17.55
N SER A 212 24.68 -25.70 -18.57
CA SER A 212 24.90 -27.09 -18.97
C SER A 212 25.85 -27.85 -18.03
N MET A 213 26.57 -27.15 -17.16
CA MET A 213 27.51 -27.75 -16.20
C MET A 213 26.91 -27.93 -14.80
N TYR A 214 25.87 -27.14 -14.45
CA TYR A 214 25.33 -27.09 -13.09
C TYR A 214 23.80 -27.08 -13.07
N ASP A 215 23.19 -28.19 -12.66
CA ASP A 215 21.73 -28.32 -12.54
C ASP A 215 21.13 -27.48 -11.40
N ASP A 216 21.96 -27.08 -10.42
CA ASP A 216 21.54 -26.21 -9.32
C ASP A 216 21.37 -24.74 -9.72
N LEU A 217 21.59 -24.39 -10.99
CA LEU A 217 21.43 -23.02 -11.48
C LEU A 217 20.10 -22.83 -12.24
N ILE A 218 19.55 -21.62 -12.18
CA ILE A 218 18.34 -21.24 -12.91
C ILE A 218 18.51 -19.91 -13.64
N ASP A 219 18.04 -19.88 -14.89
CA ASP A 219 18.05 -18.68 -15.71
C ASP A 219 16.75 -17.88 -15.56
N LEU A 220 16.88 -16.73 -14.89
CA LEU A 220 15.79 -15.74 -14.73
C LEU A 220 16.00 -14.50 -15.64
N GLY A 221 16.97 -14.55 -16.55
CA GLY A 221 17.28 -13.51 -17.52
C GLY A 221 17.92 -12.26 -16.93
N GLN A 222 18.67 -11.52 -17.73
CA GLN A 222 19.35 -10.29 -17.31
C GLN A 222 18.43 -9.06 -17.42
N ILE A 223 18.84 -7.94 -16.81
CA ILE A 223 18.22 -6.62 -17.02
C ILE A 223 19.18 -5.78 -17.86
N THR A 224 18.88 -5.64 -19.15
CA THR A 224 19.79 -5.00 -20.11
C THR A 224 19.59 -3.48 -20.19
N SER A 225 18.33 -3.03 -20.24
CA SER A 225 17.96 -1.60 -20.22
C SER A 225 16.55 -1.41 -19.66
N ILE A 226 16.28 -0.23 -19.10
CA ILE A 226 14.94 0.13 -18.61
C ILE A 226 14.30 1.12 -19.58
N PRO A 227 13.20 0.75 -20.28
CA PRO A 227 12.46 1.67 -21.12
C PRO A 227 11.97 2.89 -20.32
N ILE A 228 12.00 4.07 -20.92
CA ILE A 228 11.60 5.31 -20.24
C ILE A 228 10.11 5.29 -19.84
N GLU A 229 9.29 4.57 -20.59
CA GLU A 229 7.88 4.33 -20.30
C GLU A 229 7.71 3.53 -19.01
N ASP A 230 8.56 2.53 -18.79
CA ASP A 230 8.56 1.74 -17.57
C ASP A 230 9.09 2.56 -16.39
N VAL A 231 10.11 3.40 -16.59
CA VAL A 231 10.54 4.39 -15.58
C VAL A 231 9.34 5.24 -15.13
N LEU A 232 8.58 5.78 -16.09
CA LEU A 232 7.43 6.62 -15.77
C LEU A 232 6.31 5.84 -15.06
N LYS A 233 5.96 4.64 -15.54
CA LYS A 233 4.98 3.77 -14.86
C LYS A 233 5.43 3.44 -13.43
N GLY A 234 6.71 3.14 -13.23
CA GLY A 234 7.30 2.81 -11.92
C GLY A 234 7.27 4.01 -10.99
N PHE A 235 7.48 5.21 -11.54
CA PHE A 235 7.33 6.45 -10.80
C PHE A 235 5.88 6.69 -10.35
N LEU A 236 4.91 6.61 -11.28
CA LEU A 236 3.47 6.74 -10.99
C LEU A 236 2.99 5.73 -9.93
N TRP A 237 3.48 4.49 -10.02
CA TRP A 237 3.20 3.46 -9.04
C TRP A 237 3.60 3.89 -7.62
N HIS A 238 4.79 4.46 -7.45
CA HIS A 238 5.23 4.95 -6.15
C HIS A 238 4.49 6.19 -5.68
N ILE A 239 4.03 7.07 -6.58
CA ILE A 239 3.10 8.15 -6.20
C ILE A 239 1.83 7.54 -5.59
N CYS A 240 1.23 6.54 -6.24
CA CYS A 240 0.04 5.86 -5.71
C CYS A 240 0.33 5.19 -4.35
N LYS A 241 1.48 4.52 -4.20
CA LYS A 241 1.87 3.86 -2.93
C LYS A 241 2.23 4.84 -1.81
N SER A 242 2.42 6.12 -2.10
CA SER A 242 2.66 7.15 -1.08
C SER A 242 1.50 7.32 -0.08
N LYS A 243 0.30 6.81 -0.39
CA LYS A 243 -0.85 6.77 0.54
C LYS A 243 -0.60 5.89 1.77
N ALA A 244 0.20 4.83 1.63
CA ALA A 244 0.51 3.90 2.71
C ALA A 244 1.82 4.23 3.44
N ASP A 245 2.82 4.71 2.71
CA ASP A 245 4.13 5.11 3.25
C ASP A 245 4.79 6.14 2.31
N PRO A 246 4.61 7.45 2.56
CA PRO A 246 5.16 8.49 1.70
C PRO A 246 6.70 8.53 1.70
N ILE A 247 7.34 8.08 2.78
CA ILE A 247 8.81 8.06 2.92
C ILE A 247 9.40 6.92 2.09
N LYS A 248 8.87 5.71 2.21
CA LYS A 248 9.28 4.58 1.35
C LYS A 248 9.01 4.90 -0.12
N ALA A 249 7.88 5.55 -0.42
CA ALA A 249 7.54 5.97 -1.78
C ALA A 249 8.55 6.95 -2.36
N VAL A 250 8.90 8.04 -1.67
CA VAL A 250 9.87 9.02 -2.21
C VAL A 250 11.25 8.41 -2.43
N ILE A 251 11.71 7.56 -1.51
CA ILE A 251 13.01 6.87 -1.62
C ILE A 251 13.07 6.00 -2.88
N LYS A 252 12.06 5.13 -3.07
CA LYS A 252 12.01 4.24 -4.24
C LYS A 252 11.74 5.00 -5.54
N ALA A 253 10.89 6.02 -5.50
CA ALA A 253 10.59 6.85 -6.65
C ALA A 253 11.83 7.64 -7.12
N THR A 254 12.64 8.15 -6.19
CA THR A 254 13.94 8.78 -6.52
C THR A 254 14.89 7.79 -7.17
N MET A 255 15.03 6.57 -6.63
CA MET A 255 15.86 5.54 -7.25
C MET A 255 15.46 5.29 -8.72
N ILE A 256 14.16 5.13 -8.99
CA ILE A 256 13.64 4.96 -10.36
C ILE A 256 13.90 6.19 -11.22
N PHE A 257 13.69 7.39 -10.65
CA PHE A 257 13.92 8.64 -11.34
C PHE A 257 15.39 8.79 -11.77
N CYS A 258 16.35 8.40 -10.93
CA CYS A 258 17.77 8.41 -11.27
C CYS A 258 18.07 7.54 -12.51
N TYR A 259 17.41 6.38 -12.67
CA TYR A 259 17.65 5.49 -13.81
C TYR A 259 17.25 6.10 -15.15
N GLY A 260 16.20 6.93 -15.20
CA GLY A 260 15.71 7.51 -16.46
C GLY A 260 16.08 8.97 -16.70
N PHE A 261 16.39 9.75 -15.66
CA PHE A 261 16.48 11.21 -15.77
C PHE A 261 17.78 11.81 -15.25
N SER A 262 18.68 11.02 -14.65
CA SER A 262 20.02 11.50 -14.30
C SER A 262 20.84 11.79 -15.56
N GLN A 263 21.49 12.95 -15.59
CA GLN A 263 22.32 13.40 -16.70
C GLN A 263 23.82 13.28 -16.42
N LYS A 264 24.21 13.28 -15.15
CA LYS A 264 25.62 13.33 -14.72
C LYS A 264 26.08 12.03 -14.06
N LEU A 265 25.17 11.19 -13.57
CA LEU A 265 25.52 9.91 -12.95
C LEU A 265 25.34 8.73 -13.90
N PRO A 266 26.14 7.67 -13.74
CA PRO A 266 25.93 6.43 -14.47
C PRO A 266 24.56 5.84 -14.18
N GLN A 267 23.82 5.48 -15.22
CA GLN A 267 22.51 4.81 -15.12
C GLN A 267 22.63 3.32 -14.76
N THR A 268 23.73 2.92 -14.10
CA THR A 268 23.93 1.54 -13.65
C THR A 268 22.90 1.19 -12.59
N LEU A 269 22.16 0.10 -12.81
CA LEU A 269 21.16 -0.41 -11.89
C LEU A 269 21.80 -0.83 -10.57
N LEU A 270 21.08 -0.64 -9.45
CA LEU A 270 21.56 -1.02 -8.13
C LEU A 270 21.78 -2.53 -8.02
N CYS A 271 20.96 -3.35 -8.67
CA CYS A 271 21.19 -4.80 -8.70
C CYS A 271 22.56 -5.14 -9.30
N GLU A 272 22.99 -4.46 -10.38
CA GLU A 272 24.32 -4.64 -10.98
C GLU A 272 25.45 -4.14 -10.07
N LYS A 273 25.24 -3.02 -9.37
CA LYS A 273 26.21 -2.52 -8.36
C LYS A 273 26.38 -3.51 -7.20
N ILE A 274 25.29 -4.12 -6.75
CA ILE A 274 25.32 -5.11 -5.67
C ILE A 274 25.97 -6.41 -6.13
N LYS A 275 25.67 -6.87 -7.35
CA LYS A 275 26.30 -8.04 -7.96
C LYS A 275 27.82 -7.90 -8.02
N GLN A 276 28.34 -6.73 -8.40
CA GLN A 276 29.78 -6.46 -8.42
C GLN A 276 30.42 -6.60 -7.03
N GLY A 277 29.66 -6.41 -5.96
CA GLY A 277 30.12 -6.61 -4.59
C GLY A 277 30.12 -8.06 -4.11
N TYR A 278 29.47 -9.01 -4.81
CA TYR A 278 29.37 -10.39 -4.33
C TYR A 278 30.72 -11.11 -4.21
N SER A 279 31.68 -10.79 -5.07
CA SER A 279 33.02 -11.39 -5.04
C SER A 279 33.92 -10.82 -3.94
N THR A 280 33.61 -9.63 -3.40
CA THR A 280 34.47 -8.92 -2.44
C THR A 280 33.82 -8.75 -1.06
N ALA A 281 32.52 -9.02 -0.93
CA ALA A 281 31.78 -8.88 0.32
C ALA A 281 32.27 -9.86 1.38
N GLY A 282 32.82 -9.33 2.47
CA GLY A 282 33.11 -10.10 3.68
C GLY A 282 31.84 -10.58 4.39
N ILE A 283 31.99 -11.58 5.27
CA ILE A 283 30.89 -12.20 6.02
C ILE A 283 30.15 -11.19 6.93
N ASP A 284 30.80 -10.10 7.32
CA ASP A 284 30.25 -9.01 8.13
C ASP A 284 30.37 -7.64 7.43
N ASP A 285 30.52 -7.63 6.10
CA ASP A 285 30.53 -6.37 5.34
C ASP A 285 29.12 -5.84 5.12
N TYR A 286 28.72 -4.97 6.04
CA TYR A 286 27.45 -4.26 6.00
C TYR A 286 27.43 -3.10 4.99
N GLY A 287 28.56 -2.79 4.35
CA GLY A 287 28.67 -1.84 3.26
C GLY A 287 27.88 -2.23 2.02
N VAL A 288 27.61 -3.53 1.85
CA VAL A 288 26.88 -4.12 0.71
C VAL A 288 25.37 -4.27 0.93
N ASP A 289 24.81 -3.66 2.00
CA ASP A 289 23.36 -3.64 2.21
C ASP A 289 22.62 -2.98 1.01
N PRO A 290 21.59 -3.63 0.45
CA PRO A 290 20.90 -3.11 -0.74
C PRO A 290 20.23 -1.74 -0.54
N TYR A 291 19.79 -1.43 0.68
CA TYR A 291 19.19 -0.13 0.99
C TYR A 291 20.24 0.92 1.30
N LYS A 292 21.39 0.56 1.87
CA LYS A 292 22.54 1.46 1.94
C LYS A 292 22.99 1.88 0.54
N ALA A 293 23.15 0.92 -0.38
CA ALA A 293 23.49 1.23 -1.77
C ALA A 293 22.44 2.15 -2.43
N LEU A 294 21.16 1.89 -2.17
CA LEU A 294 20.07 2.77 -2.61
C LEU A 294 20.21 4.18 -2.00
N PHE A 295 20.37 4.30 -0.68
CA PHE A 295 20.51 5.58 0.01
C PHE A 295 21.68 6.39 -0.51
N ASP A 296 22.85 5.76 -0.65
CA ASP A 296 24.05 6.41 -1.16
C ASP A 296 23.81 6.94 -2.59
N GLN A 297 23.18 6.15 -3.48
CA GLN A 297 22.86 6.58 -4.84
C GLN A 297 21.88 7.77 -4.88
N ILE A 298 20.79 7.71 -4.10
CA ILE A 298 19.80 8.81 -4.12
C ILE A 298 20.34 10.08 -3.47
N LEU A 299 21.22 9.95 -2.47
CA LEU A 299 21.90 11.09 -1.84
C LEU A 299 22.90 11.72 -2.81
N GLU A 300 23.71 10.90 -3.49
CA GLU A 300 24.66 11.35 -4.50
C GLU A 300 23.96 12.08 -5.66
N PHE A 301 22.85 11.53 -6.16
CA PHE A 301 22.02 12.20 -7.17
C PHE A 301 21.57 13.59 -6.71
N HIS A 302 21.10 13.72 -5.48
CA HIS A 302 20.68 15.02 -4.95
C HIS A 302 21.87 15.96 -4.71
N ASP A 303 23.03 15.45 -4.29
CA ASP A 303 24.23 16.27 -4.13
C ASP A 303 24.69 16.88 -5.48
N ILE A 304 24.59 16.13 -6.58
CA ILE A 304 25.16 16.51 -7.89
C ILE A 304 24.16 17.19 -8.84
N GLU A 305 22.90 16.74 -8.84
CA GLU A 305 21.90 17.16 -9.83
C GLU A 305 20.71 17.91 -9.23
N ASP A 306 20.33 17.63 -7.98
CA ASP A 306 19.18 18.30 -7.33
C ASP A 306 19.43 18.66 -5.85
N PRO A 307 20.32 19.64 -5.59
CA PRO A 307 20.70 20.02 -4.23
C PRO A 307 19.52 20.59 -3.44
N LYS A 308 18.47 21.10 -4.11
CA LYS A 308 17.26 21.62 -3.45
C LYS A 308 16.47 20.51 -2.75
N GLY A 309 16.47 19.30 -3.31
CA GLY A 309 15.79 18.14 -2.71
C GLY A 309 16.61 17.41 -1.63
N LEU A 310 17.89 17.71 -1.48
CA LEU A 310 18.83 16.93 -0.66
C LEU A 310 18.42 16.83 0.82
N SER A 311 18.04 17.95 1.44
CA SER A 311 17.63 17.97 2.85
C SER A 311 16.42 17.08 3.10
N LEU A 312 15.44 17.11 2.18
CA LEU A 312 14.24 16.29 2.26
C LEU A 312 14.58 14.79 2.18
N ILE A 313 15.49 14.40 1.29
CA ILE A 313 15.91 13.01 1.13
C ILE A 313 16.73 12.53 2.33
N LYS A 314 17.62 13.36 2.89
CA LYS A 314 18.31 13.05 4.15
C LYS A 314 17.32 12.75 5.28
N ASN A 315 16.28 13.57 5.43
CA ASN A 315 15.21 13.31 6.39
C ASN A 315 14.46 12.01 6.08
N ALA A 316 14.19 11.72 4.80
CA ALA A 316 13.51 10.48 4.40
C ALA A 316 14.34 9.24 4.80
N VAL A 317 15.64 9.26 4.52
CA VAL A 317 16.59 8.20 4.91
C VAL A 317 16.66 8.07 6.42
N PHE A 318 16.76 9.18 7.16
CA PHE A 318 16.76 9.18 8.62
C PHE A 318 15.51 8.49 9.18
N PHE A 319 14.31 8.94 8.75
CA PHE A 319 13.05 8.37 9.20
C PHE A 319 12.89 6.90 8.82
N ARG A 320 13.37 6.50 7.64
CA ARG A 320 13.33 5.10 7.22
C ARG A 320 14.23 4.20 8.06
N LEU A 321 15.43 4.66 8.41
CA LEU A 321 16.34 3.96 9.32
C LEU A 321 15.79 3.89 10.75
N CYS A 322 14.98 4.86 11.14
CA CYS A 322 14.35 4.95 12.46
C CYS A 322 12.93 4.37 12.51
N GLU A 323 12.58 3.43 11.63
CA GLU A 323 11.29 2.70 11.67
C GLU A 323 10.01 3.56 11.58
N TYR A 324 10.05 4.66 10.82
CA TYR A 324 8.84 5.46 10.52
C TYR A 324 7.63 4.58 10.16
N PRO A 325 6.41 4.92 10.66
CA PRO A 325 6.05 6.12 11.42
C PRO A 325 6.22 5.98 12.94
N ASP A 326 6.50 4.79 13.45
CA ASP A 326 6.78 4.54 14.87
C ASP A 326 8.26 4.82 15.16
N VAL A 327 8.62 6.10 14.99
CA VAL A 327 10.02 6.54 14.96
C VAL A 327 10.74 6.16 16.25
N LYS A 328 11.79 5.33 16.13
CA LYS A 328 12.66 4.93 17.22
C LYS A 328 14.09 4.75 16.72
N LEU A 329 15.04 4.89 17.64
CA LEU A 329 16.43 4.62 17.33
C LEU A 329 16.64 3.12 17.10
N PRO A 330 17.46 2.73 16.11
CA PRO A 330 17.99 1.37 16.02
C PRO A 330 18.74 1.00 17.30
N ASP A 331 18.69 -0.28 17.65
CA ASP A 331 19.38 -0.82 18.83
C ASP A 331 20.88 -0.53 18.79
N LYS A 332 21.47 -0.26 19.95
CA LYS A 332 22.91 0.01 20.08
C LYS A 332 23.73 -1.18 19.56
N ASN A 333 24.93 -0.90 19.08
CA ASN A 333 25.88 -1.89 18.56
C ASN A 333 25.37 -2.71 17.35
N THR A 334 24.31 -2.26 16.67
CA THR A 334 23.85 -2.87 15.42
C THR A 334 24.46 -2.16 14.20
N PRO A 335 24.62 -2.85 13.06
CA PRO A 335 25.07 -2.24 11.81
C PRO A 335 24.17 -1.10 11.32
N LYS A 336 22.86 -1.28 11.48
CA LYS A 336 21.87 -0.23 11.18
C LYS A 336 22.11 1.02 12.04
N ARG A 337 22.45 0.84 13.33
CA ARG A 337 22.81 1.94 14.23
C ARG A 337 24.10 2.63 13.79
N TYR A 338 25.15 1.88 13.47
CA TYR A 338 26.40 2.46 12.98
C TYR A 338 26.22 3.25 11.68
N LEU A 339 25.39 2.77 10.75
CA LEU A 339 25.07 3.52 9.53
C LEU A 339 24.35 4.84 9.86
N LEU A 340 23.35 4.80 10.75
CA LEU A 340 22.63 6.01 11.16
C LEU A 340 23.57 7.02 11.81
N ASP A 341 24.42 6.60 12.75
CA ASP A 341 25.39 7.48 13.41
C ASP A 341 26.39 8.07 12.40
N LYS A 342 26.86 7.28 11.42
CA LYS A 342 27.71 7.75 10.32
C LYS A 342 27.00 8.84 9.50
N TYR A 343 25.72 8.67 9.18
CA TYR A 343 24.95 9.68 8.46
C TYR A 343 24.69 10.94 9.30
N ILE A 344 24.38 10.82 10.58
CA ILE A 344 24.25 11.96 11.51
C ILE A 344 25.53 12.80 11.50
N LEU A 345 26.70 12.16 11.61
CA LEU A 345 28.00 12.83 11.57
C LEU A 345 28.26 13.47 10.19
N ARG A 346 28.10 12.72 9.10
CA ARG A 346 28.34 13.20 7.73
C ARG A 346 27.45 14.40 7.36
N TRP A 347 26.21 14.41 7.82
CA TRP A 347 25.25 15.48 7.56
C TRP A 347 25.36 16.65 8.55
N LYS A 348 26.28 16.55 9.53
CA LYS A 348 26.50 17.56 10.57
C LYS A 348 25.20 17.91 11.34
N LEU A 349 24.37 16.90 11.59
CA LEU A 349 23.14 17.10 12.37
C LEU A 349 23.51 17.36 13.83
N ASN A 350 23.06 18.48 14.37
CA ASN A 350 23.29 18.79 15.79
C ASN A 350 22.31 18.00 16.69
N LYS A 351 22.62 17.95 17.99
CA LYS A 351 21.83 17.20 18.99
C LYS A 351 20.35 17.62 19.00
N ASN A 352 20.05 18.90 18.80
CA ASN A 352 18.68 19.43 18.81
C ASN A 352 17.88 18.96 17.57
N GLN A 353 18.51 18.95 16.40
CA GLN A 353 17.90 18.44 15.16
C GLN A 353 17.59 16.95 15.28
N VAL A 354 18.56 16.14 15.75
CA VAL A 354 18.35 14.70 15.97
C VAL A 354 17.25 14.47 17.00
N LYS A 355 17.25 15.20 18.12
CA LYS A 355 16.18 15.13 19.14
C LYS A 355 14.81 15.47 18.56
N LYS A 356 14.70 16.51 17.72
CA LYS A 356 13.44 16.88 17.06
C LYS A 356 12.96 15.77 16.13
N LEU A 357 13.82 15.20 15.29
CA LEU A 357 13.43 14.11 14.37
C LEU A 357 12.99 12.85 15.13
N LEU A 358 13.71 12.46 16.19
CA LEU A 358 13.35 11.30 17.02
C LEU A 358 12.06 11.51 17.82
N SER A 359 11.70 12.77 18.11
CA SER A 359 10.44 13.10 18.78
C SER A 359 9.21 13.07 17.86
N TYR A 360 9.32 12.57 16.62
CA TYR A 360 8.23 12.55 15.64
C TYR A 360 6.90 12.03 16.18
N SER A 361 6.91 10.97 17.00
CA SER A 361 5.69 10.43 17.61
C SER A 361 4.92 11.48 18.42
N ASN A 362 5.64 12.41 19.06
CA ASN A 362 5.10 13.49 19.89
C ASN A 362 4.80 14.78 19.10
N TRP A 363 5.09 14.83 17.80
CA TRP A 363 4.71 15.99 16.99
C TRP A 363 3.20 16.14 16.95
N SER A 364 2.72 17.37 16.79
CA SER A 364 1.31 17.61 16.50
C SER A 364 0.92 16.96 15.16
N GLU A 365 -0.37 16.63 15.00
CA GLU A 365 -0.87 16.05 13.76
C GLU A 365 -0.62 16.97 12.55
N SER A 366 -0.70 18.29 12.74
CA SER A 366 -0.41 19.27 11.69
C SER A 366 1.06 19.24 11.24
N GLU A 367 2.02 19.14 12.17
CA GLU A 367 3.45 19.00 11.84
C GLU A 367 3.73 17.71 11.07
N LYS A 368 3.11 16.59 11.46
CA LYS A 368 3.22 15.32 10.74
C LYS A 368 2.70 15.44 9.31
N LEU A 369 1.55 16.08 9.13
CA LEU A 369 0.97 16.32 7.80
C LEU A 369 1.82 17.26 6.93
N VAL A 370 2.45 18.29 7.50
CA VAL A 370 3.38 19.16 6.75
C VAL A 370 4.57 18.36 6.22
N LEU A 371 5.14 17.45 7.03
CA LEU A 371 6.21 16.56 6.59
C LEU A 371 5.74 15.67 5.42
N GLU A 372 4.62 14.96 5.59
CA GLU A 372 4.10 14.04 4.57
C GLU A 372 3.72 14.76 3.27
N LYS A 373 3.07 15.93 3.36
CA LYS A 373 2.76 16.78 2.20
C LYS A 373 4.02 17.24 1.47
N THR A 374 5.11 17.51 2.19
CA THR A 374 6.40 17.86 1.57
C THR A 374 6.93 16.71 0.70
N TYR A 375 6.83 15.46 1.16
CA TYR A 375 7.20 14.29 0.35
C TYR A 375 6.30 14.08 -0.86
N ILE A 376 4.98 14.26 -0.71
CA ILE A 376 4.02 14.16 -1.82
C ILE A 376 4.27 15.26 -2.86
N ASN A 377 4.51 16.50 -2.42
CA ASN A 377 4.85 17.60 -3.32
C ASN A 377 6.16 17.33 -4.07
N ARG A 378 7.16 16.73 -3.41
CA ARG A 378 8.41 16.33 -4.06
C ARG A 378 8.17 15.28 -5.15
N LEU A 379 7.37 14.27 -4.87
CA LEU A 379 6.93 13.27 -5.86
C LEU A 379 6.24 13.95 -7.05
N ALA A 380 5.34 14.90 -6.81
CA ALA A 380 4.66 15.65 -7.86
C ALA A 380 5.62 16.52 -8.70
N GLN A 381 6.62 17.14 -8.08
CA GLN A 381 7.64 17.93 -8.78
C GLN A 381 8.46 17.06 -9.74
N MET A 382 8.94 15.92 -9.25
CA MET A 382 9.67 14.94 -10.06
C MET A 382 8.79 14.38 -11.18
N TYR A 383 7.50 14.11 -10.91
CA TYR A 383 6.55 13.71 -11.94
C TYR A 383 6.44 14.75 -13.06
N ASN A 384 6.22 16.00 -12.69
CA ASN A 384 6.08 17.10 -13.65
C ASN A 384 7.35 17.31 -14.47
N TYR A 385 8.53 17.14 -13.86
CA TYR A 385 9.79 17.13 -14.60
C TYR A 385 9.85 15.98 -15.62
N ALA A 386 9.54 14.76 -15.18
CA ALA A 386 9.55 13.58 -16.04
C ALA A 386 8.62 13.73 -17.26
N ILE A 387 7.40 14.21 -17.05
CA ILE A 387 6.43 14.46 -18.13
C ILE A 387 6.93 15.53 -19.10
N ARG A 388 7.49 16.65 -18.60
CA ARG A 388 8.06 17.70 -19.47
C ARG A 388 9.23 17.17 -20.30
N ARG A 389 10.03 16.26 -19.75
CA ARG A 389 11.21 15.72 -20.44
C ARG A 389 10.86 14.67 -21.48
N ILE A 390 9.87 13.83 -21.19
CA ILE A 390 9.37 12.80 -22.12
C ILE A 390 8.55 13.44 -23.24
N GLY A 391 7.84 14.54 -22.97
CA GLY A 391 6.96 15.18 -23.95
C GLY A 391 5.68 14.36 -24.16
N LYS A 392 5.26 14.18 -25.42
CA LYS A 392 4.14 13.27 -25.73
C LYS A 392 4.60 11.83 -25.59
N ILE A 393 3.99 11.10 -24.66
CA ILE A 393 4.08 9.64 -24.63
C ILE A 393 3.35 9.16 -25.89
N ASN A 394 4.11 8.88 -26.95
CA ASN A 394 3.55 8.18 -28.11
C ASN A 394 2.99 6.85 -27.58
N ASN A 395 1.77 6.49 -28.01
CA ASN A 395 1.00 5.30 -27.60
C ASN A 395 1.70 3.96 -27.93
N ARG A 396 2.92 3.75 -27.43
CA ARG A 396 3.71 2.51 -27.52
C ARG A 396 3.32 1.57 -26.38
N PHE A 397 2.01 1.34 -26.23
CA PHE A 397 1.50 0.28 -25.38
C PHE A 397 1.09 -0.86 -26.30
N ASP A 398 1.86 -1.95 -26.26
CA ASP A 398 1.74 -3.05 -27.21
C ASP A 398 0.49 -3.89 -26.97
N SER A 399 -0.06 -3.85 -25.74
CA SER A 399 -1.26 -4.60 -25.36
C SER A 399 -2.41 -3.73 -24.83
N ARG A 400 -3.65 -4.21 -24.97
CA ARG A 400 -4.85 -3.61 -24.37
C ARG A 400 -4.72 -3.50 -22.84
N THR A 401 -4.11 -4.51 -22.21
CA THR A 401 -3.88 -4.57 -20.76
C THR A 401 -2.95 -3.46 -20.30
N GLU A 402 -1.87 -3.17 -21.03
CA GLU A 402 -0.96 -2.08 -20.68
C GLU A 402 -1.60 -0.70 -20.84
N LYS A 403 -2.43 -0.51 -21.88
CA LYS A 403 -3.22 0.72 -22.04
C LYS A 403 -4.15 0.95 -20.86
N ARG A 404 -4.88 -0.09 -20.43
CA ARG A 404 -5.76 -0.04 -19.25
C ARG A 404 -4.97 0.29 -17.98
N ASN A 405 -3.87 -0.43 -17.72
CA ASN A 405 -3.02 -0.20 -16.55
C ASN A 405 -2.44 1.22 -16.52
N TRP A 406 -2.09 1.78 -17.68
CA TRP A 406 -1.66 3.17 -17.79
C TRP A 406 -2.76 4.16 -17.40
N ILE A 407 -4.00 3.94 -17.85
CA ILE A 407 -5.15 4.79 -17.49
C ILE A 407 -5.39 4.74 -15.97
N ILE A 408 -5.40 3.55 -15.39
CA ILE A 408 -5.55 3.36 -13.94
C ILE A 408 -4.42 4.07 -13.18
N LEU A 409 -3.13 3.90 -13.57
CA LEU A 409 -1.99 4.58 -12.94
C LEU A 409 -2.17 6.09 -12.94
N ARG A 410 -2.55 6.63 -14.10
CA ARG A 410 -2.75 8.06 -14.31
C ARG A 410 -3.87 8.58 -13.42
N ASN A 411 -5.02 7.89 -13.39
CA ASN A 411 -6.19 8.33 -12.63
C ASN A 411 -5.98 8.20 -11.12
N LYS A 412 -5.31 7.14 -10.63
CA LYS A 412 -4.88 7.04 -9.22
C LYS A 412 -3.86 8.11 -8.84
N THR A 413 -2.96 8.46 -9.75
CA THR A 413 -2.04 9.58 -9.54
C THR A 413 -2.78 10.92 -9.46
N LYS A 414 -3.79 11.13 -10.32
CA LYS A 414 -4.67 12.30 -10.23
C LYS A 414 -5.39 12.37 -8.87
N GLU A 415 -6.00 11.27 -8.41
CA GLU A 415 -6.64 11.18 -7.08
C GLU A 415 -5.67 11.56 -5.97
N ARG A 416 -4.46 10.99 -5.99
CA ARG A 416 -3.45 11.21 -4.95
C ARG A 416 -2.92 12.63 -4.92
N LEU A 417 -2.80 13.28 -6.07
CA LEU A 417 -2.25 14.63 -6.20
C LEU A 417 -3.33 15.74 -6.25
N ARG A 418 -4.62 15.39 -6.23
CA ARG A 418 -5.72 16.35 -6.29
C ARG A 418 -5.64 17.33 -5.12
N LYS A 419 -5.69 18.63 -5.45
CA LYS A 419 -5.85 19.72 -4.48
C LYS A 419 -7.19 20.40 -4.77
N SER A 420 -8.13 20.30 -3.85
CA SER A 420 -9.33 21.16 -3.85
C SER A 420 -9.68 21.53 -2.41
N ALA A 421 -10.28 22.71 -2.22
CA ALA A 421 -10.55 23.27 -0.89
C ALA A 421 -11.69 22.55 -0.17
N ASP A 422 -12.62 22.00 -0.94
CA ASP A 422 -13.80 21.23 -0.53
C ASP A 422 -13.49 19.75 -0.27
N LYS A 423 -12.34 19.22 -0.73
CA LYS A 423 -11.95 17.83 -0.49
C LYS A 423 -11.60 17.61 0.98
N ILE A 424 -12.22 16.60 1.58
CA ILE A 424 -11.89 16.16 2.94
C ILE A 424 -10.42 15.74 3.01
N CYS A 425 -9.71 16.26 4.00
CA CYS A 425 -8.28 16.02 4.12
C CYS A 425 -7.93 14.65 4.72
N GLU A 426 -6.76 14.14 4.37
CA GLU A 426 -6.18 12.97 5.01
C GLU A 426 -5.46 13.35 6.32
N CYS A 427 -5.40 12.40 7.25
CA CYS A 427 -4.52 12.40 8.41
C CYS A 427 -3.19 11.70 8.12
N SER A 428 -2.25 11.87 9.03
CA SER A 428 -0.89 11.34 8.97
C SER A 428 -0.89 9.81 8.95
N THR A 429 0.13 9.25 8.32
CA THR A 429 0.40 7.80 8.33
C THR A 429 0.53 7.29 9.77
N TYR A 430 1.06 8.10 10.68
CA TYR A 430 1.15 7.80 12.10
C TYR A 430 -0.22 7.51 12.72
N LEU A 431 -1.21 8.38 12.46
CA LEU A 431 -2.55 8.25 13.02
C LEU A 431 -3.32 7.07 12.40
N LYS A 432 -3.21 6.88 11.07
CA LYS A 432 -3.82 5.74 10.34
C LYS A 432 -3.37 4.36 10.86
N ARG A 433 -2.19 4.27 11.48
CA ARG A 433 -1.65 3.02 12.04
C ARG A 433 -2.00 2.78 13.51
N ARG A 434 -2.77 3.67 14.13
CA ARG A 434 -3.23 3.47 15.51
C ARG A 434 -4.46 2.55 15.54
N HIS A 435 -4.45 1.63 16.49
CA HIS A 435 -5.62 0.82 16.83
C HIS A 435 -6.53 1.62 17.76
N ILE A 436 -7.52 2.30 17.17
CA ILE A 436 -8.51 3.11 17.88
C ILE A 436 -9.61 2.18 18.40
N LEU A 437 -9.93 2.29 19.70
CA LEU A 437 -11.02 1.56 20.35
C LEU A 437 -12.28 2.42 20.50
N CYS A 438 -12.12 3.69 20.86
CA CYS A 438 -13.26 4.59 21.07
C CYS A 438 -13.03 5.88 20.30
N LEU A 439 -14.09 6.32 19.62
CA LEU A 439 -14.14 7.57 18.88
C LEU A 439 -15.28 8.42 19.41
N ASP A 440 -14.94 9.58 19.99
CA ASP A 440 -15.91 10.52 20.52
C ASP A 440 -15.99 11.75 19.62
N ILE A 441 -17.17 12.00 19.06
CA ILE A 441 -17.50 13.24 18.36
C ILE A 441 -18.21 14.17 19.35
N ILE A 442 -17.65 15.34 19.61
CA ILE A 442 -18.14 16.25 20.65
C ILE A 442 -18.58 17.56 20.00
N LYS A 443 -19.84 17.97 20.24
CA LYS A 443 -20.33 19.30 19.85
C LYS A 443 -19.78 20.37 20.81
N LYS A 444 -19.09 21.37 20.28
CA LYS A 444 -18.78 22.64 20.98
C LYS A 444 -19.62 23.76 20.35
N THR A 445 -19.56 24.97 20.92
CA THR A 445 -20.41 26.10 20.52
C THR A 445 -20.40 26.35 19.01
N ASN A 446 -19.21 26.40 18.39
CA ASN A 446 -19.05 26.75 16.97
C ASN A 446 -18.27 25.69 16.16
N LEU A 447 -18.02 24.51 16.73
CA LEU A 447 -17.22 23.48 16.07
C LEU A 447 -17.50 22.09 16.65
N TRP A 448 -17.06 21.10 15.91
CA TRP A 448 -17.05 19.69 16.27
C TRP A 448 -15.60 19.24 16.49
N GLU A 449 -15.36 18.48 17.56
CA GLU A 449 -14.05 17.91 17.88
C GLU A 449 -14.10 16.39 17.90
N VAL A 450 -12.98 15.76 17.54
CA VAL A 450 -12.78 14.32 17.65
C VAL A 450 -11.73 14.01 18.70
N ASN A 451 -12.10 13.13 19.63
CA ASN A 451 -11.19 12.52 20.58
C ASN A 451 -11.11 11.01 20.34
N PHE A 452 -9.95 10.42 20.62
CA PHE A 452 -9.72 8.99 20.50
C PHE A 452 -9.20 8.38 21.80
N GLN A 453 -9.56 7.13 22.02
CA GLN A 453 -8.87 6.24 22.94
C GLN A 453 -8.31 5.04 22.17
N THR A 454 -7.01 4.79 22.29
CA THR A 454 -6.35 3.65 21.66
C THR A 454 -6.48 2.38 22.51
N GLN A 455 -6.16 1.23 21.91
CA GLN A 455 -6.11 -0.06 22.62
C GLN A 455 -5.07 -0.09 23.75
N THR A 456 -4.03 0.74 23.66
CA THR A 456 -3.02 0.89 24.71
C THR A 456 -3.47 1.80 25.86
N GLY A 457 -4.72 2.30 25.83
CA GLY A 457 -5.25 3.24 26.81
C GLY A 457 -4.80 4.69 26.61
N GLN A 458 -4.05 4.99 25.54
CA GLN A 458 -3.63 6.35 25.23
C GLN A 458 -4.86 7.16 24.80
N ARG A 459 -5.13 8.24 25.52
CA ARG A 459 -6.11 9.25 25.09
C ARG A 459 -5.44 10.31 24.23
N MET A 460 -6.11 10.64 23.13
CA MET A 460 -5.66 11.66 22.20
C MET A 460 -6.82 12.62 21.96
N ASP A 461 -6.73 13.82 22.54
CA ASP A 461 -7.79 14.82 22.50
C ASP A 461 -7.58 15.82 21.37
N LYS A 462 -8.69 16.37 20.85
CA LYS A 462 -8.73 17.44 19.84
C LYS A 462 -7.92 17.11 18.59
N ILE A 463 -8.02 15.87 18.14
CA ILE A 463 -7.20 15.33 17.05
C ILE A 463 -7.59 15.94 15.71
N TYR A 464 -8.87 16.17 15.54
CA TYR A 464 -9.40 16.88 14.40
C TYR A 464 -10.56 17.77 14.86
N LYS A 465 -10.71 18.91 14.19
CA LYS A 465 -11.80 19.84 14.44
C LYS A 465 -12.33 20.39 13.12
N HIS A 466 -13.64 20.60 13.06
CA HIS A 466 -14.29 21.18 11.90
C HIS A 466 -15.54 21.96 12.32
N SER A 467 -15.91 23.02 11.58
CA SER A 467 -17.15 23.79 11.83
C SER A 467 -18.41 22.96 11.60
N ASN A 468 -18.33 22.01 10.66
CA ASN A 468 -19.41 21.14 10.23
C ASN A 468 -19.27 19.72 10.80
N PHE A 469 -20.39 19.10 11.21
CA PHE A 469 -20.41 17.72 11.72
C PHE A 469 -20.00 16.72 10.63
N LEU A 470 -20.57 16.85 9.43
CA LEU A 470 -20.21 16.01 8.30
C LEU A 470 -18.76 16.20 7.86
N GLY A 471 -18.13 17.34 8.20
CA GLY A 471 -16.69 17.52 8.00
C GLY A 471 -15.85 16.65 8.93
N VAL A 472 -16.28 16.49 10.19
CA VAL A 472 -15.67 15.55 11.14
C VAL A 472 -15.94 14.10 10.74
N LEU A 473 -17.20 13.75 10.49
CA LEU A 473 -17.57 12.38 10.09
C LEU A 473 -16.89 11.98 8.77
N GLY A 474 -16.87 12.88 7.79
CA GLY A 474 -16.18 12.71 6.52
C GLY A 474 -14.69 12.47 6.71
N TRP A 475 -14.04 13.18 7.64
CA TRP A 475 -12.62 12.97 7.93
C TRP A 475 -12.34 11.59 8.56
N ILE A 476 -13.24 11.09 9.42
CA ILE A 476 -13.16 9.73 9.98
C ILE A 476 -13.32 8.67 8.87
N LEU A 477 -14.26 8.90 7.95
CA LEU A 477 -14.51 8.06 6.78
C LEU A 477 -13.31 8.02 5.82
N GLU A 478 -12.79 9.18 5.40
CA GLU A 478 -11.65 9.30 4.48
C GLU A 478 -10.43 8.53 4.98
N ASN A 479 -10.21 8.59 6.30
CA ASN A 479 -9.05 8.01 6.95
C ASN A 479 -9.27 6.59 7.48
N GLN A 480 -10.48 6.02 7.33
CA GLN A 480 -10.84 4.66 7.77
C GLN A 480 -10.48 4.39 9.24
N LEU A 481 -10.73 5.38 10.11
CA LEU A 481 -10.32 5.35 11.52
C LEU A 481 -11.26 4.56 12.43
N TYR A 482 -12.45 4.20 11.94
CA TYR A 482 -13.47 3.47 12.68
C TYR A 482 -13.66 2.06 12.10
N ARG A 483 -13.57 1.04 12.95
CA ARG A 483 -13.81 -0.37 12.61
C ARG A 483 -14.86 -0.94 13.53
N ARG A 484 -16.09 -1.09 13.03
CA ARG A 484 -17.26 -1.51 13.81
C ARG A 484 -17.07 -2.80 14.63
N GLN A 485 -16.22 -3.74 14.18
CA GLN A 485 -15.99 -4.98 14.94
C GLN A 485 -15.13 -4.79 16.19
N THR A 486 -14.32 -3.73 16.25
CA THR A 486 -13.28 -3.56 17.28
C THR A 486 -13.32 -2.20 17.96
N ALA A 487 -14.18 -1.28 17.50
CA ALA A 487 -14.25 0.08 17.97
C ALA A 487 -15.70 0.54 18.15
N SER A 488 -15.91 1.55 18.99
CA SER A 488 -17.19 2.26 19.18
C SER A 488 -17.09 3.71 18.70
N ILE A 489 -18.20 4.24 18.19
CA ILE A 489 -18.35 5.66 17.84
C ILE A 489 -19.49 6.27 18.65
N SER A 490 -19.20 7.34 19.38
CA SER A 490 -20.12 8.05 20.27
C SER A 490 -20.29 9.50 19.84
N LEU A 491 -21.50 10.01 19.95
CA LEU A 491 -21.86 11.40 19.65
C LEU A 491 -22.31 12.08 20.94
N HIS A 492 -21.58 13.09 21.38
CA HIS A 492 -21.87 13.86 22.59
C HIS A 492 -22.56 15.17 22.23
N THR A 493 -23.89 15.18 22.30
CA THR A 493 -24.73 16.34 21.96
C THR A 493 -26.12 16.26 22.60
N ASN A 494 -26.85 17.38 22.60
CA ASN A 494 -28.20 17.47 23.16
C ASN A 494 -29.30 17.10 22.15
N PHE A 495 -28.96 17.03 20.86
CA PHE A 495 -29.89 16.72 19.78
C PHE A 495 -29.79 15.24 19.38
N LEU A 496 -30.80 14.75 18.67
CA LEU A 496 -30.85 13.40 18.15
C LEU A 496 -30.61 13.40 16.63
N LEU A 497 -30.22 12.24 16.10
CA LEU A 497 -30.13 11.98 14.67
C LEU A 497 -31.35 11.18 14.23
N PHE A 498 -31.97 11.57 13.11
CA PHE A 498 -33.08 10.83 12.51
C PHE A 498 -32.86 10.60 11.01
N GLU A 499 -33.50 9.57 10.46
CA GLU A 499 -33.61 9.33 9.02
C GLU A 499 -35.05 9.60 8.56
N SER A 500 -35.75 8.59 8.03
CA SER A 500 -37.15 8.65 7.62
C SER A 500 -38.10 8.31 8.78
N SER A 501 -37.67 7.52 9.76
CA SER A 501 -38.47 7.16 10.94
C SER A 501 -38.21 8.09 12.12
N ASP A 502 -39.13 8.06 13.08
CA ASP A 502 -39.06 8.81 14.35
C ASP A 502 -38.11 8.18 15.38
N THR A 503 -37.51 7.04 15.05
CA THR A 503 -36.55 6.36 15.91
C THR A 503 -35.16 6.98 15.74
N ALA A 504 -34.58 7.44 16.83
CA ALA A 504 -33.24 8.02 16.82
C ALA A 504 -32.19 6.99 16.37
N ILE A 505 -31.30 7.42 15.47
CA ILE A 505 -30.18 6.63 14.96
C ILE A 505 -28.86 7.10 15.58
N THR A 506 -27.79 6.36 15.31
CA THR A 506 -26.45 6.65 15.85
C THR A 506 -25.50 7.15 14.77
N ALA A 507 -24.37 7.70 15.18
CA ALA A 507 -23.28 8.06 14.26
C ALA A 507 -22.73 6.85 13.47
N ASP A 508 -22.86 5.63 14.01
CA ASP A 508 -22.52 4.39 13.29
C ASP A 508 -23.38 4.23 12.03
N THR A 509 -24.69 4.51 12.12
CA THR A 509 -25.61 4.43 10.98
C THR A 509 -25.17 5.36 9.84
N LEU A 510 -24.82 6.61 10.16
CA LEU A 510 -24.31 7.56 9.17
C LEU A 510 -22.98 7.10 8.57
N TYR A 511 -22.07 6.56 9.39
CA TYR A 511 -20.81 6.01 8.90
C TYR A 511 -21.04 4.85 7.91
N MET A 512 -21.99 3.96 8.24
CA MET A 512 -22.32 2.79 7.44
C MET A 512 -22.99 3.14 6.10
N ALA A 513 -23.73 4.24 6.02
CA ALA A 513 -24.34 4.71 4.76
C ALA A 513 -23.30 4.89 3.63
N PHE A 514 -22.05 5.20 4.00
CA PHE A 514 -20.96 5.42 3.04
C PHE A 514 -20.09 4.19 2.79
N GLN A 515 -20.32 3.05 3.47
CA GLN A 515 -19.52 1.84 3.27
C GLN A 515 -19.98 1.02 2.04
N PRO A 516 -19.06 0.37 1.31
CA PRO A 516 -17.64 0.69 1.25
C PRO A 516 -17.44 2.08 0.61
N LEU A 517 -16.58 2.92 1.21
CA LEU A 517 -16.21 4.22 0.64
C LEU A 517 -15.07 4.09 -0.35
N LYS A 518 -14.01 3.38 0.04
CA LYS A 518 -12.88 3.12 -0.85
C LYS A 518 -13.24 1.95 -1.76
N PRO A 519 -12.93 2.04 -3.07
CA PRO A 519 -13.28 1.01 -4.02
C PRO A 519 -12.56 -0.31 -3.68
N LEU A 520 -13.25 -1.43 -3.86
CA LEU A 520 -12.70 -2.77 -3.61
C LEU A 520 -11.73 -3.21 -4.72
N SER A 521 -11.74 -2.52 -5.84
CA SER A 521 -11.01 -2.82 -7.06
C SER A 521 -10.46 -1.55 -7.72
N ASP A 522 -9.36 -1.68 -8.46
CA ASP A 522 -8.81 -0.57 -9.23
C ASP A 522 -9.57 -0.27 -10.54
N SER A 523 -10.58 -1.06 -10.94
CA SER A 523 -11.35 -0.83 -12.17
C SER A 523 -12.16 0.46 -12.16
N CYS A 524 -12.52 1.00 -11.00
CA CYS A 524 -13.17 2.32 -10.92
C CYS A 524 -12.30 3.43 -11.52
N TYR A 525 -10.97 3.22 -11.63
CA TYR A 525 -10.04 4.16 -12.23
C TYR A 525 -9.89 3.99 -13.75
N ASP A 526 -10.60 3.05 -14.38
CA ASP A 526 -10.67 2.93 -15.85
C ASP A 526 -11.35 4.15 -16.50
N HIS A 527 -12.21 4.82 -15.72
CA HIS A 527 -12.96 6.01 -16.14
C HIS A 527 -12.57 7.23 -15.29
N ASP A 528 -12.94 8.42 -15.75
CA ASP A 528 -12.81 9.64 -14.95
C ASP A 528 -13.76 9.60 -13.73
N ALA A 529 -13.45 10.44 -12.74
CA ALA A 529 -14.22 10.48 -11.50
C ALA A 529 -15.67 10.92 -11.75
N SER A 530 -16.62 10.20 -11.17
CA SER A 530 -18.07 10.46 -11.28
C SER A 530 -18.71 10.44 -9.89
N TRP A 531 -19.78 11.21 -9.66
CA TRP A 531 -20.39 11.29 -8.32
C TRP A 531 -21.17 10.01 -8.02
N SER A 532 -21.09 9.53 -6.78
CA SER A 532 -21.59 8.18 -6.42
C SER A 532 -22.51 8.14 -5.20
N LYS A 533 -22.20 8.89 -4.15
CA LYS A 533 -23.05 8.99 -2.96
C LYS A 533 -23.08 10.42 -2.45
N MET A 534 -24.22 10.85 -1.93
CA MET A 534 -24.41 12.13 -1.26
C MET A 534 -25.18 11.92 0.03
N MET A 535 -24.63 12.42 1.13
CA MET A 535 -25.29 12.52 2.43
C MET A 535 -25.65 13.97 2.68
N ILE A 536 -26.89 14.20 3.10
CA ILE A 536 -27.40 15.51 3.48
C ILE A 536 -27.80 15.42 4.95
N LEU A 537 -27.25 16.30 5.79
CA LEU A 537 -27.62 16.42 7.19
C LEU A 537 -28.27 17.78 7.44
N LEU A 538 -29.53 17.75 7.87
CA LEU A 538 -30.36 18.93 8.10
C LEU A 538 -30.33 19.29 9.59
N PHE A 539 -29.85 20.48 9.91
CA PHE A 539 -29.81 21.02 11.26
C PHE A 539 -31.04 21.88 11.52
N TYR A 540 -31.73 21.59 12.62
CA TYR A 540 -32.90 22.34 13.05
C TYR A 540 -32.60 23.23 14.25
N ASP A 541 -33.30 24.35 14.31
CA ASP A 541 -33.53 25.14 15.51
C ASP A 541 -35.01 25.54 15.48
N THR A 542 -35.72 25.53 16.61
CA THR A 542 -37.16 25.84 16.61
C THR A 542 -37.40 27.24 16.02
N PRO A 543 -38.12 27.42 14.89
CA PRO A 543 -39.11 26.50 14.27
C PRO A 543 -38.74 25.88 12.88
N GLY A 544 -37.47 25.82 12.46
CA GLY A 544 -37.13 25.33 11.11
C GLY A 544 -35.68 24.89 10.89
N ILE A 545 -35.34 24.63 9.62
CA ILE A 545 -34.00 24.23 9.22
C ILE A 545 -33.11 25.48 9.18
N ILE A 546 -32.02 25.46 9.95
CA ILE A 546 -31.05 26.56 10.00
C ILE A 546 -29.84 26.32 9.10
N LYS A 547 -29.50 25.06 8.84
CA LYS A 547 -28.31 24.69 8.07
C LYS A 547 -28.48 23.30 7.43
N ALA A 548 -27.92 23.12 6.24
CA ALA A 548 -27.77 21.83 5.61
C ALA A 548 -26.29 21.56 5.30
N GLU A 549 -25.79 20.40 5.68
CA GLU A 549 -24.44 19.94 5.37
C GLU A 549 -24.50 18.82 4.33
N PHE A 550 -23.58 18.83 3.36
CA PHE A 550 -23.52 17.88 2.26
C PHE A 550 -22.16 17.19 2.26
N LEU A 551 -22.14 15.87 2.39
CA LEU A 551 -20.94 15.05 2.20
C LEU A 551 -21.10 14.23 0.92
N ILE A 552 -20.24 14.46 -0.06
CA ILE A 552 -20.31 13.85 -1.39
C ILE A 552 -19.10 12.94 -1.60
N SER A 553 -19.34 11.76 -2.16
CA SER A 553 -18.27 10.84 -2.59
C SER A 553 -18.33 10.56 -4.09
N ASN A 554 -17.16 10.45 -4.72
CA ASN A 554 -17.05 9.96 -6.09
C ASN A 554 -16.74 8.45 -6.14
N ASN A 555 -16.84 7.87 -7.34
CA ASN A 555 -16.55 6.45 -7.60
C ASN A 555 -15.09 6.03 -7.29
N TRP A 556 -14.15 6.97 -7.16
CA TRP A 556 -12.78 6.73 -6.71
C TRP A 556 -12.65 6.70 -5.17
N GLY A 557 -13.74 7.00 -4.45
CA GLY A 557 -13.78 7.05 -3.00
C GLY A 557 -13.21 8.34 -2.40
N GLU A 558 -13.06 9.42 -3.17
CA GLU A 558 -12.73 10.75 -2.64
C GLU A 558 -13.96 11.37 -1.97
N LEU A 559 -13.76 12.11 -0.87
CA LEU A 559 -14.84 12.82 -0.17
C LEU A 559 -14.73 14.34 -0.30
N PHE A 560 -15.87 15.00 -0.44
CA PHE A 560 -16.02 16.44 -0.58
C PHE A 560 -17.11 16.95 0.35
N LEU A 561 -16.95 18.16 0.85
CA LEU A 561 -17.89 18.81 1.77
C LEU A 561 -18.41 20.10 1.17
N ASP A 562 -19.72 20.29 1.25
CA ASP A 562 -20.40 21.56 0.96
C ASP A 562 -21.44 21.84 2.06
N SER A 563 -21.90 23.09 2.19
CA SER A 563 -22.94 23.42 3.17
C SER A 563 -23.68 24.70 2.83
N ILE A 564 -24.94 24.79 3.26
CA ILE A 564 -25.80 25.95 3.12
C ILE A 564 -26.27 26.36 4.51
N GLU A 565 -26.20 27.66 4.82
CA GLU A 565 -26.88 28.26 5.96
C GLU A 565 -28.12 29.01 5.46
N PHE A 566 -29.23 28.87 6.17
CA PHE A 566 -30.50 29.47 5.78
C PHE A 566 -30.79 30.72 6.60
N ALA A 567 -31.30 31.75 5.93
CA ALA A 567 -31.85 32.90 6.63
C ALA A 567 -33.13 32.51 7.38
N LEU A 568 -33.33 33.07 8.57
CA LEU A 568 -34.51 32.83 9.41
C LEU A 568 -35.84 33.18 8.70
N THR A 569 -35.80 34.01 7.67
CA THR A 569 -36.95 34.41 6.85
C THR A 569 -37.31 33.40 5.75
N ASN A 570 -36.46 32.42 5.46
CA ASN A 570 -36.70 31.49 4.37
C ASN A 570 -37.82 30.51 4.73
N ASN A 571 -38.85 30.43 3.89
CA ASN A 571 -39.85 29.38 4.01
C ASN A 571 -39.30 28.03 3.55
N ARG A 572 -39.95 26.94 3.98
CA ARG A 572 -39.51 25.57 3.71
C ARG A 572 -39.35 25.25 2.22
N GLN A 573 -40.21 25.80 1.36
CA GLN A 573 -40.15 25.57 -0.08
C GLN A 573 -38.87 26.19 -0.68
N VAL A 574 -38.54 27.42 -0.29
CA VAL A 574 -37.29 28.09 -0.69
C VAL A 574 -36.06 27.31 -0.21
N GLN A 575 -36.08 26.82 1.04
CA GLN A 575 -34.99 25.99 1.58
C GLN A 575 -34.81 24.70 0.77
N CYS A 576 -35.91 24.00 0.44
CA CYS A 576 -35.86 22.80 -0.40
C CYS A 576 -35.33 23.10 -1.81
N SER A 577 -35.74 24.19 -2.44
CA SER A 577 -35.22 24.60 -3.75
C SER A 577 -33.74 24.95 -3.71
N GLN A 578 -33.26 25.63 -2.66
CA GLN A 578 -31.84 25.95 -2.49
C GLN A 578 -31.00 24.68 -2.32
N MET A 579 -31.45 23.74 -1.50
CA MET A 579 -30.79 22.44 -1.33
C MET A 579 -30.79 21.65 -2.64
N ALA A 580 -31.92 21.56 -3.33
CA ALA A 580 -32.06 20.85 -4.59
C ALA A 580 -31.12 21.40 -5.67
N ASN A 581 -30.97 22.73 -5.77
CA ASN A 581 -30.00 23.36 -6.68
C ASN A 581 -28.56 22.95 -6.36
N LEU A 582 -28.18 22.89 -5.07
CA LEU A 582 -26.86 22.42 -4.70
C LEU A 582 -26.67 20.93 -5.01
N MET A 583 -27.71 20.12 -4.83
CA MET A 583 -27.68 18.70 -5.20
C MET A 583 -27.39 18.51 -6.70
N LEU A 584 -27.93 19.35 -7.58
CA LEU A 584 -27.70 19.28 -9.04
C LEU A 584 -26.24 19.48 -9.44
N LYS A 585 -25.45 20.24 -8.68
CA LYS A 585 -24.00 20.40 -8.92
C LYS A 585 -23.25 19.06 -8.87
N TYR A 586 -23.81 18.09 -8.16
CA TYR A 586 -23.23 16.77 -7.92
C TYR A 586 -24.09 15.64 -8.53
N SER A 587 -25.01 15.96 -9.44
CA SER A 587 -25.87 14.97 -10.08
C SER A 587 -25.06 14.03 -10.98
N ASP A 588 -25.45 12.77 -10.96
CA ASP A 588 -24.87 11.69 -11.75
C ASP A 588 -25.92 10.57 -11.86
N GLU A 589 -25.88 9.77 -12.92
CA GLU A 589 -26.91 8.77 -13.22
C GLU A 589 -27.11 7.77 -12.08
N ASN A 590 -26.04 7.43 -11.36
CA ASN A 590 -26.03 6.40 -10.32
C ASN A 590 -25.87 6.98 -8.89
N LEU A 591 -26.14 8.28 -8.71
CA LEU A 591 -25.98 8.94 -7.42
C LEU A 591 -26.96 8.38 -6.37
N ARG A 592 -26.42 7.90 -5.24
CA ARG A 592 -27.21 7.46 -4.08
C ARG A 592 -27.38 8.60 -3.07
N LEU A 593 -28.62 8.88 -2.67
CA LEU A 593 -28.96 9.94 -1.73
C LEU A 593 -29.28 9.38 -0.34
N PHE A 594 -28.66 9.96 0.68
CA PHE A 594 -28.94 9.70 2.10
C PHE A 594 -29.29 11.02 2.77
N ILE A 595 -30.45 11.10 3.42
CA ILE A 595 -30.94 12.35 4.03
C ILE A 595 -31.21 12.08 5.50
N PHE A 596 -30.56 12.85 6.36
CA PHE A 596 -30.63 12.74 7.81
C PHE A 596 -30.99 14.08 8.42
N GLN A 597 -31.51 14.02 9.64
CA GLN A 597 -31.95 15.17 10.41
C GLN A 597 -31.19 15.20 11.73
N PHE A 598 -30.84 16.39 12.19
CA PHE A 598 -30.20 16.64 13.47
C PHE A 598 -31.05 17.66 14.25
N SER A 599 -31.87 17.16 15.16
CA SER A 599 -32.96 17.90 15.79
C SER A 599 -33.40 17.26 17.11
N ASP A 600 -34.23 17.98 17.88
CA ASP A 600 -34.87 17.41 19.08
C ASP A 600 -36.05 16.51 18.71
N THR A 601 -36.76 16.83 17.63
CA THR A 601 -37.93 16.12 17.12
C THR A 601 -37.76 15.78 15.64
N HIS A 602 -38.29 14.63 15.23
CA HIS A 602 -38.32 14.19 13.84
C HIS A 602 -39.28 15.03 12.98
N ASP A 603 -38.84 15.45 11.79
CA ASP A 603 -39.70 16.01 10.73
C ASP A 603 -40.06 14.91 9.73
N PRO A 604 -41.32 14.44 9.69
CA PRO A 604 -41.72 13.31 8.84
C PRO A 604 -41.80 13.65 7.34
N ASP A 605 -41.87 14.93 6.98
CA ASP A 605 -42.16 15.34 5.61
C ASP A 605 -40.91 15.79 4.83
N ILE A 606 -39.89 16.27 5.52
CA ILE A 606 -38.75 16.97 4.89
C ILE A 606 -38.01 16.11 3.86
N VAL A 607 -37.80 14.83 4.15
CA VAL A 607 -37.08 13.90 3.25
C VAL A 607 -37.83 13.77 1.92
N CYS A 608 -39.16 13.64 1.97
CA CYS A 608 -40.01 13.54 0.79
C CYS A 608 -40.02 14.85 0.00
N GLN A 609 -40.17 15.99 0.70
CA GLN A 609 -40.20 17.31 0.08
C GLN A 609 -38.89 17.65 -0.63
N LEU A 610 -37.75 17.37 -0.01
CA LEU A 610 -36.43 17.60 -0.60
C LEU A 610 -36.19 16.71 -1.83
N LYS A 611 -36.53 15.42 -1.75
CA LYS A 611 -36.44 14.52 -2.91
C LYS A 611 -37.32 15.02 -4.07
N LYS A 612 -38.55 15.44 -3.78
CA LYS A 612 -39.47 15.98 -4.79
C LYS A 612 -38.87 17.22 -5.47
N ALA A 613 -38.39 18.20 -4.69
CA ALA A 613 -37.77 19.41 -5.23
C ALA A 613 -36.54 19.09 -6.11
N TYR A 614 -35.74 18.10 -5.72
CA TYR A 614 -34.60 17.64 -6.53
C TYR A 614 -35.04 17.01 -7.86
N TYR A 615 -36.01 16.08 -7.84
CA TYR A 615 -36.48 15.42 -9.06
C TYR A 615 -37.16 16.37 -10.03
N GLU A 616 -37.93 17.35 -9.52
CA GLU A 616 -38.55 18.39 -10.35
C GLU A 616 -37.52 19.21 -11.14
N LEU A 617 -36.34 19.47 -10.55
CA LEU A 617 -35.27 20.19 -11.24
C LEU A 617 -34.38 19.28 -12.10
N ALA A 618 -34.13 18.05 -11.67
CA ALA A 618 -33.24 17.12 -12.37
C ALA A 618 -33.90 16.50 -13.63
N CYS A 619 -35.23 16.36 -13.65
CA CYS A 619 -35.97 15.74 -14.74
C CYS A 619 -37.23 16.55 -15.11
N PRO A 620 -37.08 17.76 -15.68
CA PRO A 620 -38.19 18.66 -15.98
C PRO A 620 -39.24 18.08 -16.96
N ASP A 621 -38.85 17.15 -17.83
CA ASP A 621 -39.75 16.50 -18.80
C ASP A 621 -40.49 15.26 -18.26
N SER A 622 -40.28 14.88 -16.99
CA SER A 622 -40.90 13.69 -16.36
C SER A 622 -42.23 13.99 -15.65
N ALA A 623 -42.99 14.96 -16.17
CA ALA A 623 -44.26 15.41 -15.61
C ALA A 623 -45.41 14.39 -15.76
N ALA A 624 -45.27 13.17 -15.20
CA ALA A 624 -46.37 12.22 -14.92
C ALA A 624 -45.91 10.95 -14.15
N MET A 625 -45.14 11.04 -13.08
CA MET A 625 -45.20 9.97 -12.06
C MET A 625 -46.20 10.35 -10.98
N SER A 626 -47.43 9.85 -11.15
CA SER A 626 -48.47 9.97 -10.14
C SER A 626 -47.96 9.45 -8.80
N ILE A 627 -48.20 10.24 -7.74
CA ILE A 627 -47.97 9.88 -6.34
C ILE A 627 -48.95 8.75 -5.97
N LYS A 628 -48.67 7.52 -6.39
CA LYS A 628 -49.35 6.31 -5.93
C LYS A 628 -48.34 5.17 -5.83
N LYS A 629 -47.47 5.29 -4.82
CA LYS A 629 -47.06 4.25 -3.88
C LYS A 629 -45.87 4.82 -3.10
N LYS A 630 -46.12 5.23 -1.85
CA LYS A 630 -45.05 5.28 -0.84
C LYS A 630 -44.30 3.93 -0.94
N PRO A 631 -42.96 3.88 -1.01
CA PRO A 631 -42.24 2.64 -0.80
C PRO A 631 -42.75 2.02 0.50
N TYR A 632 -43.07 0.73 0.49
CA TYR A 632 -43.65 0.05 1.67
C TYR A 632 -42.73 0.15 2.90
N LEU A 633 -41.43 0.40 2.68
CA LEU A 633 -40.41 0.63 3.70
C LEU A 633 -40.41 2.04 4.32
N ASP A 634 -41.03 3.04 3.69
CA ASP A 634 -41.19 4.40 4.27
C ASP A 634 -42.54 4.55 5.03
N ARG A 635 -43.24 3.42 5.29
CA ARG A 635 -44.51 3.37 6.05
C ARG A 635 -44.40 2.60 7.38
N LEU A 636 -43.24 2.02 7.66
CA LEU A 636 -42.87 1.42 8.93
C LEU A 636 -41.85 2.32 9.61
#